data_AF-A0A4U7EXA7-F1
#
_entry.id   AF-A0A4U7EXA7-F1
#
_cell.length_a   1.000
_cell.length_b   1.000
_cell.length_c   1.000
_cell.angle_alpha   90.00
_cell.angle_beta   90.00
_cell.angle_gamma   90.00
#
_symmetry.space_group_name_H-M   'P 1'
#
loop_
_entity.id
_entity.type
_entity.pdbx_description
1 polymer ?
#
loop_
_entity_poly.entity_id
_entity_poly.type
_entity_poly.pdbx_seq_one_letter_code
_entity_poly.pdbx_strand_id
1 'polypeptide(L)'
;LGRDAVSHDQIREVSEWAEGDAHDALAAITGAAVTAEREGASTIRPRDLDAGIEEITKPGVALGRVLSLSESRKRLLYELVSLPESNRKSVSAATETIASRPTVDLSASTVRRVLYELADAGLLDRVTVARSDGKGRPPSRLVPRFPTLVFRELFDRPR
;
A
#
# COMPACT_ATOMS: atom_id res chain seq x y z
N LEU A 1 9.90 -16.23 -9.41
CA LEU A 1 10.61 -15.82 -10.66
C LEU A 1 12.05 -16.34 -10.68
N GLY A 2 12.66 -16.47 -11.86
CA GLY A 2 14.05 -16.92 -12.04
C GLY A 2 15.10 -15.79 -12.05
N ARG A 3 16.38 -16.14 -12.24
CA ARG A 3 17.50 -15.16 -12.28
C ARG A 3 17.43 -14.16 -13.43
N ASP A 4 16.83 -14.55 -14.55
CA ASP A 4 16.71 -13.72 -15.78
C ASP A 4 15.29 -13.16 -15.96
N ALA A 5 14.58 -12.95 -14.85
CA ALA A 5 13.20 -12.49 -14.88
C ALA A 5 13.02 -11.01 -15.24
N VAL A 6 14.10 -10.22 -15.21
CA VAL A 6 14.11 -8.79 -15.54
C VAL A 6 15.14 -8.55 -16.62
N SER A 7 14.76 -7.86 -17.70
CA SER A 7 15.68 -7.54 -18.79
C SER A 7 16.54 -6.32 -18.45
N HIS A 8 17.67 -6.17 -19.16
CA HIS A 8 18.51 -4.98 -19.04
C HIS A 8 17.74 -3.69 -19.40
N ASP A 9 16.88 -3.73 -20.41
CA ASP A 9 16.06 -2.58 -20.81
C ASP A 9 15.08 -2.16 -19.71
N GLN A 10 14.45 -3.12 -19.03
CA GLN A 10 13.56 -2.87 -17.88
C GLN A 10 14.32 -2.29 -16.69
N ILE A 11 15.55 -2.76 -16.43
CA ILE A 11 16.42 -2.19 -15.39
C ILE A 11 16.77 -0.74 -15.71
N ARG A 12 17.09 -0.43 -16.97
CA ARG A 12 17.38 0.95 -17.41
C ARG A 12 16.15 1.84 -17.25
N GLU A 13 14.99 1.38 -17.74
CA GLU A 13 13.72 2.09 -17.67
C GLU A 13 13.33 2.47 -16.23
N VAL A 14 13.34 1.49 -15.32
CA VAL A 14 12.99 1.77 -13.91
C VAL A 14 14.04 2.64 -13.22
N SER A 15 15.31 2.54 -13.59
CA SER A 15 16.37 3.40 -13.04
C SER A 15 16.20 4.85 -13.46
N GLU A 16 15.82 5.10 -14.73
CA GLU A 16 15.50 6.42 -15.25
C GLU A 16 14.26 7.00 -14.56
N TRP A 17 13.18 6.21 -14.45
CA TRP A 17 11.95 6.63 -13.77
C TRP A 17 12.12 6.90 -12.27
N ALA A 18 13.00 6.13 -11.61
CA ALA A 18 13.23 6.28 -10.17
C ALA A 18 14.11 7.48 -9.83
N GLU A 19 14.75 8.13 -10.82
CA GLU A 19 15.60 9.31 -10.62
C GLU A 19 16.69 9.11 -9.54
N GLY A 20 17.20 7.88 -9.42
CA GLY A 20 18.22 7.51 -8.44
C GLY A 20 17.67 7.09 -7.06
N ASP A 21 16.36 7.05 -6.85
CA ASP A 21 15.77 6.49 -5.63
C ASP A 21 15.72 4.95 -5.71
N ALA A 22 16.65 4.30 -5.02
CA ALA A 22 16.74 2.84 -4.97
C ALA A 22 15.51 2.18 -4.34
N HIS A 23 14.85 2.85 -3.39
CA HIS A 23 13.65 2.30 -2.76
C HIS A 23 12.49 2.26 -3.77
N ASP A 24 12.29 3.35 -4.51
CA ASP A 24 11.23 3.41 -5.53
C ASP A 24 11.48 2.40 -6.65
N ALA A 25 12.72 2.27 -7.13
CA ALA A 25 13.08 1.28 -8.14
C ALA A 25 12.82 -0.16 -7.66
N LEU A 26 13.26 -0.51 -6.45
CA LEU A 26 13.07 -1.84 -5.88
C LEU A 26 11.59 -2.12 -5.59
N ALA A 27 10.83 -1.12 -5.12
CA ALA A 27 9.41 -1.26 -4.88
C ALA A 27 8.64 -1.49 -6.19
N ALA A 28 8.95 -0.75 -7.25
CA ALA A 28 8.35 -0.93 -8.57
C ALA A 28 8.67 -2.31 -9.15
N ILE A 29 9.93 -2.74 -9.15
CA ILE A 29 10.33 -4.09 -9.61
C ILE A 29 9.65 -5.18 -8.79
N THR A 30 9.57 -5.03 -7.47
CA THR A 30 8.92 -6.03 -6.61
C THR A 30 7.42 -6.09 -6.87
N GLY A 31 6.78 -4.94 -7.08
CA GLY A 31 5.37 -4.88 -7.45
C GLY A 31 5.11 -5.58 -8.78
N ALA A 32 5.93 -5.29 -9.78
CA ALA A 32 5.91 -5.93 -11.08
C ALA A 32 6.10 -7.45 -11.00
N ALA A 33 7.05 -7.90 -10.16
CA ALA A 33 7.30 -9.31 -9.92
C ALA A 33 6.08 -10.02 -9.32
N VAL A 34 5.44 -9.42 -8.32
CA VAL A 34 4.23 -9.97 -7.68
C VAL A 34 3.06 -10.06 -8.68
N THR A 35 2.89 -9.04 -9.53
CA THR A 35 1.88 -9.04 -10.59
C THR A 35 2.15 -10.16 -11.60
N ALA A 36 3.38 -10.26 -12.10
CA ALA A 36 3.81 -11.31 -13.02
C ALA A 36 3.59 -12.72 -12.44
N GLU A 37 3.98 -12.95 -11.18
CA GLU A 37 3.83 -14.24 -10.50
C GLU A 37 2.35 -14.63 -10.32
N ARG A 38 1.48 -13.67 -9.98
CA ARG A 38 0.03 -13.91 -9.85
C ARG A 38 -0.63 -14.30 -11.18
N GLU A 39 -0.07 -13.85 -12.29
CA GLU A 39 -0.49 -14.26 -13.64
C GLU A 39 0.21 -15.53 -14.15
N GLY A 40 1.02 -16.19 -13.31
CA GLY A 40 1.76 -17.39 -13.68
C GLY A 40 2.90 -17.15 -14.67
N ALA A 41 3.39 -15.92 -14.80
CA ALA A 41 4.52 -15.60 -15.64
C ALA A 41 5.85 -15.99 -14.98
N SER A 42 6.82 -16.40 -15.79
CA SER A 42 8.19 -16.70 -15.35
C SER A 42 9.15 -15.51 -15.48
N THR A 43 8.71 -14.43 -16.12
CA THR A 43 9.45 -13.17 -16.33
C THR A 43 8.52 -11.97 -16.11
N ILE A 44 9.10 -10.83 -15.77
CA ILE A 44 8.41 -9.55 -15.71
C ILE A 44 8.20 -9.06 -17.14
N ARG A 45 6.96 -8.87 -17.57
CA ARG A 45 6.61 -8.29 -18.86
C ARG A 45 6.59 -6.77 -18.75
N PRO A 46 6.66 -6.00 -19.86
CA PRO A 46 6.56 -4.55 -19.83
C PRO A 46 5.33 -4.05 -19.04
N ARG A 47 4.16 -4.64 -19.30
CA ARG A 47 2.92 -4.31 -18.57
C ARG A 47 2.99 -4.55 -17.06
N ASP A 48 3.80 -5.51 -16.62
CA ASP A 48 3.96 -5.82 -15.20
C ASP A 48 4.84 -4.73 -14.56
N LEU A 49 5.88 -4.28 -15.28
CA LEU A 49 6.71 -3.15 -14.88
C LEU A 49 5.89 -1.85 -14.78
N ASP A 50 5.08 -1.55 -15.80
CA ASP A 50 4.16 -0.41 -15.81
C ASP A 50 3.25 -0.44 -14.57
N ALA A 51 2.61 -1.60 -14.30
CA ALA A 51 1.77 -1.77 -13.11
C ALA A 51 2.55 -1.56 -11.81
N GLY A 52 3.80 -2.05 -11.73
CA GLY A 52 4.67 -1.82 -10.58
C GLY A 52 5.00 -0.35 -10.36
N ILE A 53 5.24 0.41 -11.44
CA ILE A 53 5.49 1.85 -11.41
C ILE A 53 4.23 2.62 -10.98
N GLU A 54 3.07 2.30 -11.55
CA GLU A 54 1.80 2.97 -11.27
C GLU A 54 1.35 2.83 -9.81
N GLU A 55 1.78 1.77 -9.11
CA GLU A 55 1.51 1.59 -7.69
C GLU A 55 2.32 2.51 -6.77
N ILE A 56 3.42 3.10 -7.25
CA ILE A 56 4.28 3.95 -6.43
C ILE A 56 3.71 5.36 -6.35
N THR A 57 3.20 5.70 -5.16
CA THR A 57 2.70 7.04 -4.87
C THR A 57 3.86 7.99 -4.59
N LYS A 58 4.00 9.08 -5.37
CA LYS A 58 4.96 10.16 -5.14
C LYS A 58 4.23 11.44 -4.68
N PRO A 59 4.65 12.11 -3.59
CA PRO A 59 5.74 11.76 -2.68
C PRO A 59 5.37 10.60 -1.72
N GLY A 60 6.20 9.56 -1.72
CA GLY A 60 5.99 8.32 -0.96
C GLY A 60 6.76 8.25 0.36
N VAL A 61 6.56 7.14 1.07
CA VAL A 61 7.25 6.76 2.30
C VAL A 61 7.93 5.42 2.10
N ALA A 62 9.20 5.37 2.48
CA ALA A 62 9.99 4.15 2.46
C ALA A 62 9.36 3.03 3.30
N LEU A 63 9.27 1.82 2.72
CA LEU A 63 8.76 0.61 3.37
C LEU A 63 9.47 0.30 4.69
N GLY A 64 10.77 0.62 4.81
CA GLY A 64 11.51 0.45 6.05
C GLY A 64 10.83 1.10 7.27
N ARG A 65 10.21 2.28 7.09
CA ARG A 65 9.45 2.97 8.16
C ARG A 65 8.17 2.23 8.55
N VAL A 66 7.54 1.56 7.59
CA VAL A 66 6.35 0.74 7.83
C VAL A 66 6.73 -0.57 8.50
N LEU A 67 7.82 -1.20 8.04
CA LEU A 67 8.30 -2.48 8.56
C LEU A 67 8.87 -2.37 9.99
N SER A 68 9.35 -1.18 10.38
CA SER A 68 9.81 -0.90 11.75
C SER A 68 8.69 -0.66 12.77
N LEU A 69 7.42 -0.61 12.34
CA LEU A 69 6.29 -0.47 13.25
C LEU A 69 6.08 -1.74 14.09
N SER A 70 5.37 -1.60 15.22
CA SER A 70 4.90 -2.73 16.00
C SER A 70 4.03 -3.67 15.16
N GLU A 71 4.02 -4.96 15.47
CA GLU A 71 3.21 -5.96 14.75
C GLU A 71 1.73 -5.58 14.72
N SER A 72 1.19 -5.02 15.82
CA SER A 72 -0.18 -4.51 15.88
C SER A 72 -0.46 -3.37 14.89
N ARG A 73 0.48 -2.43 14.71
CA ARG A 73 0.34 -1.31 13.76
C ARG A 73 0.49 -1.79 12.31
N LYS A 74 1.43 -2.70 12.04
CA LYS A 74 1.55 -3.34 10.73
C LYS A 74 0.30 -4.13 10.38
N ARG A 75 -0.26 -4.89 11.33
CA ARG A 75 -1.54 -5.58 11.17
C ARG A 75 -2.64 -4.61 10.76
N LEU A 76 -2.82 -3.49 11.47
CA LEU A 76 -3.85 -2.51 11.11
C LEU A 76 -3.66 -1.92 9.71
N LEU A 77 -2.42 -1.60 9.33
CA LEU A 77 -2.11 -1.16 7.96
C LEU A 77 -2.43 -2.26 6.94
N TYR A 78 -2.08 -3.51 7.24
CA TYR A 78 -2.36 -4.67 6.39
C TYR A 78 -3.87 -4.86 6.18
N GLU A 79 -4.65 -4.81 7.27
CA GLU A 79 -6.10 -4.90 7.19
C GLU A 79 -6.69 -3.73 6.37
N LEU A 80 -6.19 -2.51 6.57
CA LEU A 80 -6.62 -1.32 5.82
C LEU A 80 -6.37 -1.46 4.32
N VAL A 81 -5.15 -1.83 3.90
CA VAL A 81 -4.80 -1.94 2.46
C VAL A 81 -5.45 -3.16 1.80
N SER A 82 -5.91 -4.11 2.59
CA SER A 82 -6.65 -5.30 2.14
C SER A 82 -8.16 -5.08 2.08
N LEU A 83 -8.67 -3.90 2.44
CA LEU A 83 -10.08 -3.58 2.30
C LEU A 83 -10.48 -3.34 0.84
N PRO A 84 -11.67 -3.81 0.42
CA PRO A 84 -12.25 -3.39 -0.85
C PRO A 84 -12.47 -1.88 -0.85
N GLU A 85 -12.47 -1.26 -2.03
CA GLU A 85 -12.59 0.20 -2.18
C GLU A 85 -13.84 0.77 -1.49
N SER A 86 -14.96 0.04 -1.55
CA SER A 86 -16.21 0.41 -0.86
C SER A 86 -16.02 0.66 0.65
N ASN A 87 -15.17 -0.14 1.30
CA ASN A 87 -14.90 -0.05 2.73
C ASN A 87 -13.78 0.95 3.06
N ARG A 88 -13.09 1.49 2.05
CA ARG A 88 -12.08 2.56 2.19
C ARG A 88 -12.64 3.96 1.89
N LYS A 89 -13.93 4.10 1.56
CA LYS A 89 -14.58 5.38 1.23
C LYS A 89 -14.60 6.40 2.38
N SER A 90 -14.49 5.94 3.62
CA SER A 90 -14.36 6.83 4.77
C SER A 90 -13.54 6.19 5.89
N VAL A 91 -12.94 7.03 6.73
CA VAL A 91 -12.26 6.58 7.96
C VAL A 91 -13.20 5.74 8.83
N SER A 92 -14.47 6.16 8.97
CA SER A 92 -15.44 5.45 9.80
C SER A 92 -15.72 4.04 9.28
N ALA A 93 -16.02 3.91 7.98
CA ALA A 93 -16.29 2.61 7.36
C ALA A 93 -15.07 1.68 7.46
N ALA A 94 -13.86 2.20 7.20
CA ALA A 94 -12.63 1.42 7.31
C ALA A 94 -12.39 0.95 8.76
N THR A 95 -12.57 1.85 9.72
CA THR A 95 -12.41 1.55 11.15
C THR A 95 -13.33 0.42 11.59
N GLU A 96 -14.63 0.53 11.34
CA GLU A 96 -15.61 -0.48 11.76
C GLU A 96 -15.29 -1.84 11.14
N THR A 97 -14.97 -1.83 9.84
CA THR A 97 -14.65 -3.07 9.10
C THR A 97 -13.37 -3.73 9.62
N ILE A 98 -12.35 -2.94 9.98
CA ILE A 98 -11.09 -3.48 10.51
C ILE A 98 -11.31 -4.01 11.93
N ALA A 99 -12.03 -3.29 12.77
CA ALA A 99 -12.31 -3.70 14.16
C ALA A 99 -13.18 -4.95 14.24
N SER A 100 -13.99 -5.25 13.23
CA SER A 100 -14.77 -6.50 13.16
C SER A 100 -13.95 -7.71 12.71
N ARG A 101 -12.67 -7.56 12.33
CA ARG A 101 -11.85 -8.69 11.87
C ARG A 101 -11.34 -9.51 13.06
N PRO A 102 -11.42 -10.85 13.01
CA PRO A 102 -10.89 -11.71 14.08
C PRO A 102 -9.38 -11.55 14.35
N THR A 103 -8.63 -11.05 13.38
CA THR A 103 -7.19 -10.78 13.48
C THR A 103 -6.87 -9.49 14.25
N VAL A 104 -7.89 -8.71 14.63
CA VAL A 104 -7.77 -7.41 15.29
C VAL A 104 -8.49 -7.45 16.63
N ASP A 105 -7.72 -7.58 17.71
CA ASP A 105 -8.22 -7.51 19.08
C ASP A 105 -8.22 -6.06 19.60
N LEU A 106 -8.97 -5.19 18.92
CA LEU A 106 -9.06 -3.76 19.27
C LEU A 106 -10.48 -3.23 19.00
N SER A 107 -10.97 -2.36 19.88
CA SER A 107 -12.22 -1.63 19.64
C SER A 107 -12.12 -0.72 18.41
N ALA A 108 -13.25 -0.41 17.77
CA ALA A 108 -13.32 0.58 16.69
C ALA A 108 -12.73 1.94 17.10
N SER A 109 -12.93 2.37 18.36
CA SER A 109 -12.36 3.63 18.85
C SER A 109 -10.83 3.61 18.88
N THR A 110 -10.24 2.48 19.30
CA THR A 110 -8.79 2.29 19.35
C THR A 110 -8.20 2.19 17.94
N VAL A 111 -8.85 1.43 17.05
CA VAL A 111 -8.45 1.34 15.63
C VAL A 111 -8.42 2.72 15.00
N ARG A 112 -9.49 3.51 15.18
CA ARG A 112 -9.57 4.88 14.65
C ARG A 112 -8.43 5.75 15.15
N ARG A 113 -8.15 5.70 16.45
CA ARG A 113 -7.07 6.47 17.07
C ARG A 113 -5.72 6.11 16.44
N VAL A 114 -5.40 4.83 16.34
CA VAL A 114 -4.13 4.37 15.76
C VAL A 114 -4.03 4.74 14.27
N LEU A 115 -5.12 4.65 13.50
CA LEU A 115 -5.12 5.07 12.10
C LEU A 115 -4.84 6.57 11.95
N TYR A 116 -5.34 7.41 12.86
CA TYR A 116 -4.98 8.83 12.88
C TYR A 116 -3.54 9.07 13.32
N GLU A 117 -3.03 8.36 14.33
CA GLU A 117 -1.60 8.42 14.69
C GLU A 117 -0.69 8.07 13.50
N LEU A 118 -1.06 7.06 12.71
CA LEU A 118 -0.32 6.66 11.52
C LEU A 118 -0.41 7.72 10.41
N ALA A 119 -1.54 8.42 10.31
CA ALA A 119 -1.70 9.55 9.40
C ALA A 119 -0.86 10.76 9.85
N ASP A 120 -0.86 11.09 11.13
CA ASP A 120 -0.05 12.16 11.72
C ASP A 120 1.46 11.85 11.59
N ALA A 121 1.85 10.58 11.64
CA ALA A 121 3.21 10.12 11.35
C ALA A 121 3.58 10.16 9.84
N GLY A 122 2.64 10.55 8.98
CA GLY A 122 2.82 10.71 7.54
C GLY A 122 2.80 9.39 6.76
N LEU A 123 2.30 8.29 7.33
CA LEU A 123 2.19 7.00 6.61
C LEU A 123 0.89 6.90 5.79
N LEU A 124 -0.11 7.71 6.16
CA LEU A 124 -1.40 7.79 5.51
C LEU A 124 -1.74 9.27 5.28
N ASP A 125 -2.21 9.61 4.09
CA ASP A 125 -2.84 10.90 3.84
C ASP A 125 -4.33 10.84 4.18
N ARG A 126 -4.85 11.94 4.76
CA ARG A 126 -6.28 12.13 5.00
C ARG A 126 -6.87 12.99 3.89
N VAL A 127 -7.51 12.36 2.92
CA VAL A 127 -8.08 13.05 1.76
C VAL A 127 -9.58 13.27 1.98
N THR A 128 -10.02 14.52 1.85
CA THR A 128 -11.46 14.86 1.86
C THR A 128 -12.08 14.40 0.54
N VAL A 129 -13.12 13.56 0.62
CA VAL A 129 -13.85 13.10 -0.56
C VAL A 129 -14.83 14.20 -0.98
N ALA A 130 -14.71 14.69 -2.21
CA ALA A 130 -15.67 15.65 -2.75
C ALA A 130 -17.08 15.02 -2.77
N ARG A 131 -18.08 15.73 -2.22
CA ARG A 131 -19.49 15.37 -2.36
C ARG A 131 -20.06 16.05 -3.60
N SER A 132 -20.98 15.39 -4.29
CA SER A 132 -21.80 16.01 -5.33
C SER A 132 -22.96 16.85 -4.76
N ASP A 133 -23.48 16.60 -3.53
CA ASP A 133 -24.85 17.10 -3.22
C ASP A 133 -25.34 17.08 -1.74
N GLY A 134 -24.51 16.80 -0.72
CA GLY A 134 -25.00 16.62 0.67
C GLY A 134 -24.54 17.66 1.71
N LYS A 135 -25.45 18.18 2.55
CA LYS A 135 -25.14 19.02 3.75
C LYS A 135 -24.24 18.28 4.75
N GLY A 136 -23.20 18.94 5.25
CA GLY A 136 -22.25 18.43 6.28
C GLY A 136 -20.78 18.38 5.82
N ARG A 137 -19.83 18.22 6.75
CA ARG A 137 -18.40 18.08 6.43
C ARG A 137 -18.20 16.83 5.56
N PRO A 138 -17.52 16.92 4.40
CA PRO A 138 -17.33 15.75 3.55
C PRO A 138 -16.51 14.68 4.28
N PRO A 139 -16.82 13.39 4.08
CA PRO A 139 -16.08 12.33 4.74
C PRO A 139 -14.63 12.33 4.25
N SER A 140 -13.70 12.08 5.17
CA SER A 140 -12.31 11.84 4.80
C SER A 140 -12.04 10.34 4.65
N ARG A 141 -11.20 9.98 3.69
CA ARG A 141 -10.60 8.64 3.54
C ARG A 141 -9.11 8.66 3.86
N LEU A 142 -8.56 7.48 4.13
CA LEU A 142 -7.12 7.28 4.34
C LEU A 142 -6.51 6.73 3.06
N VAL A 143 -5.42 7.34 2.62
CA VAL A 143 -4.66 6.94 1.43
C VAL A 143 -3.26 6.55 1.89
N PRO A 144 -2.82 5.30 1.70
CA PRO A 144 -1.45 4.89 2.00
C PRO A 144 -0.45 5.69 1.19
N ARG A 145 0.67 6.06 1.83
CA ARG A 145 1.79 6.74 1.16
C ARG A 145 2.96 5.83 0.88
N PHE A 146 2.79 4.52 1.05
CA PHE A 146 3.85 3.53 0.87
C PHE A 146 3.41 2.48 -0.15
N PRO A 147 4.35 1.74 -0.77
CA PRO A 147 4.05 0.69 -1.74
C PRO A 147 3.21 -0.46 -1.14
N THR A 148 1.89 -0.40 -1.32
CA THR A 148 0.96 -1.27 -0.57
C THR A 148 1.00 -2.73 -0.98
N LEU A 149 1.22 -3.04 -2.26
CA LEU A 149 1.28 -4.40 -2.76
C LEU A 149 2.52 -5.12 -2.23
N VAL A 150 3.67 -4.47 -2.31
CA VAL A 150 4.93 -4.98 -1.74
C VAL A 150 4.80 -5.17 -0.23
N PHE A 151 4.19 -4.22 0.48
CA PHE A 151 3.92 -4.35 1.91
C PHE A 151 3.06 -5.58 2.22
N ARG A 152 1.96 -5.80 1.48
CA ARG A 152 1.09 -6.97 1.69
C ARG A 152 1.83 -8.27 1.43
N GLU A 153 2.58 -8.34 0.34
CA GLU A 153 3.37 -9.52 -0.01
C GLU A 153 4.38 -9.87 1.08
N LEU A 154 5.14 -8.88 1.57
CA LEU A 154 6.11 -9.07 2.66
C LEU A 154 5.45 -9.44 3.98
N PHE A 155 4.21 -9.02 4.20
CA PHE A 155 3.45 -9.34 5.40
C PHE A 155 2.89 -10.77 5.36
N ASP A 156 2.45 -11.24 4.18
CA ASP A 156 1.88 -12.57 3.98
C ASP A 156 2.94 -13.68 3.91
N ARG A 157 4.18 -13.33 3.54
CA ARG A 157 5.29 -14.29 3.51
C ARG A 157 5.68 -14.73 4.93
N PRO A 158 5.79 -16.04 5.21
CA PRO A 158 6.31 -16.52 6.49
C PRO A 158 7.74 -16.00 6.69
N ARG A 159 8.02 -15.52 7.91
CA ARG A 159 9.37 -15.13 8.34
C ARG A 159 10.26 -16.36 8.56
#